data_AF-A0A6M2FAJ8-F1
#
_entry.id   AF-A0A6M2FAJ8-F1
#
_cell.length_a   1.000
_cell.length_b   1.000
_cell.length_c   1.000
_cell.angle_alpha   90.00
_cell.angle_beta   90.00
_cell.angle_gamma   90.00
#
_symmetry.space_group_name_H-M   'P 1'
#
loop_
_entity.id
_entity.type
_entity.pdbx_description
1 polymer ?
#
loop_
_entity_poly.entity_id
_entity_poly.type
_entity_poly.pdbx_seq_one_letter_code
_entity_poly.pdbx_strand_id
1 'polypeptide(L)'
;MLSIWYFCLQVVRDPRFESLCGNLDVEGFRKRYDFLFKNNLPAEKEELKKQLKKSNDPKVIDQLKEHISWIEKQTKFESTKQTDAAILTEHKKKEREAAKQGKRPFYLKKSEIRKQRLTEKYNKLKASGKLESFIEKRRKKNAAKDHRYMPYRRSANSEQQS
;
A
#
# COMPACT_ATOMS: atom_id res chain seq x y z
N MET A 1 6.00 32.57 -45.23
CA MET A 1 6.07 31.13 -45.51
C MET A 1 6.97 30.49 -44.46
N LEU A 2 6.40 29.93 -43.40
CA LEU A 2 7.15 29.19 -42.37
C LEU A 2 6.47 27.84 -42.20
N SER A 3 7.02 26.85 -42.88
CA SER A 3 6.55 25.46 -42.89
C SER A 3 7.00 24.80 -41.58
N ILE A 4 6.05 24.49 -40.71
CA ILE A 4 6.29 23.70 -39.50
C ILE A 4 6.53 22.26 -39.94
N TRP A 5 7.81 21.87 -39.93
CA TRP A 5 8.24 20.48 -40.10
C TRP A 5 7.81 19.67 -38.86
N TYR A 6 6.70 18.95 -38.96
CA TYR A 6 6.40 17.88 -38.00
C TYR A 6 7.28 16.68 -38.32
N PHE A 7 8.44 16.63 -37.67
CA PHE A 7 9.28 15.45 -37.62
C PHE A 7 8.56 14.39 -36.79
N CYS A 8 7.81 13.50 -37.46
CA CYS A 8 7.14 12.38 -36.82
C CYS A 8 8.18 11.31 -36.49
N LEU A 9 8.72 11.36 -35.26
CA LEU A 9 9.47 10.23 -34.71
C LEU A 9 8.53 9.03 -34.65
N GLN A 10 8.81 8.01 -35.45
CA GLN A 10 8.13 6.72 -35.40
C GLN A 10 8.43 6.07 -34.04
N VAL A 11 7.52 6.25 -33.08
CA VAL A 11 7.63 5.62 -31.76
C VAL A 11 7.47 4.12 -31.96
N VAL A 12 8.51 3.34 -31.72
CA VAL A 12 8.42 1.88 -31.64
C VAL A 12 7.52 1.56 -30.44
N ARG A 13 6.23 1.29 -30.72
CA ARG A 13 5.25 0.91 -29.70
C ARG A 13 5.41 -0.57 -29.41
N ASP A 14 5.77 -0.91 -28.18
CA ASP A 14 5.72 -2.30 -27.72
C ASP A 14 4.24 -2.70 -27.61
N PRO A 15 3.78 -3.70 -28.36
CA PRO A 15 2.37 -4.09 -28.39
C PRO A 15 1.83 -4.50 -27.00
N ARG A 16 2.69 -4.90 -26.06
CA ARG A 16 2.30 -5.23 -24.68
C ARG A 16 1.91 -4.02 -23.85
N PHE A 17 2.45 -2.85 -24.19
CA PHE A 17 2.25 -1.60 -23.45
C PHE A 17 1.41 -0.59 -24.25
N GLU A 18 0.82 -1.02 -25.36
CA GLU A 18 -0.05 -0.18 -26.16
C GLU A 18 -1.40 0.00 -25.47
N SER A 19 -1.92 1.23 -25.52
CA SER A 19 -3.21 1.61 -24.93
C SER A 19 -4.39 0.80 -25.47
N LEU A 20 -4.23 0.25 -26.67
CA LEU A 20 -5.22 -0.56 -27.39
C LEU A 20 -5.26 -2.03 -26.92
N CYS A 21 -4.29 -2.50 -26.12
CA CYS A 21 -4.18 -3.90 -25.69
C CYS A 21 -5.15 -4.30 -24.55
N GLY A 22 -6.08 -3.42 -24.17
CA GLY A 22 -7.11 -3.67 -23.17
C GLY A 22 -6.72 -3.32 -21.73
N ASN A 23 -7.63 -3.55 -20.78
CA ASN A 23 -7.44 -3.23 -19.36
C ASN A 23 -6.92 -4.42 -18.56
N LEU A 24 -6.06 -4.16 -17.57
CA LEU A 24 -5.56 -5.19 -16.66
C LEU A 24 -6.67 -5.70 -15.73
N ASP A 25 -7.05 -6.96 -15.89
CA ASP A 25 -7.85 -7.68 -14.90
C ASP A 25 -6.97 -8.08 -13.71
N VAL A 26 -7.05 -7.26 -12.64
CA VAL A 26 -6.29 -7.45 -11.40
C VAL A 26 -6.69 -8.75 -10.69
N GLU A 27 -7.96 -9.14 -10.73
CA GLU A 27 -8.44 -10.37 -10.06
C GLU A 27 -7.99 -11.62 -10.82
N GLY A 28 -8.12 -11.62 -12.14
CA GLY A 28 -7.64 -12.72 -12.98
C GLY A 28 -6.13 -12.86 -12.93
N PHE A 29 -5.38 -11.76 -12.99
CA PHE A 29 -3.93 -11.76 -12.79
C PHE A 29 -3.57 -12.40 -11.45
N ARG A 30 -4.26 -11.99 -10.38
CA ARG A 30 -4.01 -12.50 -9.05
C ARG A 30 -4.20 -14.02 -8.97
N LYS A 31 -5.27 -14.54 -9.59
CA LYS A 31 -5.55 -15.99 -9.62
C LYS A 31 -4.51 -16.76 -10.43
N ARG A 32 -4.14 -16.26 -11.62
CA ARG A 32 -3.17 -16.93 -12.50
C ARG A 32 -1.76 -16.97 -11.91
N TYR A 33 -1.36 -15.92 -11.20
CA TYR A 33 -0.02 -15.78 -10.63
C TYR A 33 0.02 -15.92 -9.10
N ASP A 34 -0.95 -16.61 -8.51
CA ASP A 34 -1.06 -16.74 -7.05
C ASP A 34 0.14 -17.47 -6.43
N PHE A 35 0.74 -18.39 -7.19
CA PHE A 35 1.95 -19.13 -6.79
C PHE A 35 3.14 -18.20 -6.47
N LEU A 36 3.26 -17.06 -7.15
CA LEU A 36 4.31 -16.08 -6.88
C LEU A 36 4.20 -15.61 -5.44
N PHE A 37 2.99 -15.25 -5.02
CA PHE A 37 2.74 -14.64 -3.72
C PHE A 37 2.64 -15.64 -2.59
N LYS A 38 2.15 -16.86 -2.87
CA LYS A 38 2.01 -17.92 -1.86
C LYS A 38 3.32 -18.65 -1.58
N ASN A 39 4.12 -18.92 -2.62
CA ASN A 39 5.27 -19.81 -2.52
C ASN A 39 6.59 -19.08 -2.79
N ASN A 40 6.72 -18.41 -3.94
CA ASN A 40 8.02 -17.89 -4.40
C ASN A 40 8.50 -16.70 -3.57
N LEU A 41 7.68 -15.66 -3.38
CA LEU A 41 8.04 -14.48 -2.59
C LEU A 41 8.43 -14.81 -1.13
N PRO A 42 7.69 -15.67 -0.38
CA PRO A 42 8.11 -16.03 0.96
C PRO A 42 9.40 -16.88 0.97
N ALA A 43 9.57 -17.80 0.02
CA ALA A 43 10.80 -18.59 -0.10
C ALA A 43 12.02 -17.68 -0.39
N GLU A 44 11.90 -16.77 -1.35
CA GLU A 44 12.93 -15.78 -1.69
C GLU A 44 13.28 -14.92 -0.47
N LYS A 45 12.28 -14.47 0.29
CA LYS A 45 12.51 -13.72 1.54
C LYS A 45 13.32 -14.53 2.55
N GLU A 46 13.05 -15.83 2.68
CA GLU A 46 13.80 -16.70 3.59
C GLU A 46 15.23 -16.95 3.12
N GLU A 47 15.44 -17.12 1.82
CA GLU A 47 16.77 -17.24 1.23
C GLU A 47 17.61 -15.98 1.43
N LEU A 48 17.03 -14.80 1.17
CA LEU A 48 17.70 -13.52 1.42
C LEU A 48 18.05 -13.34 2.89
N LYS A 49 17.19 -13.78 3.81
CA LYS A 49 17.51 -13.78 5.26
C LYS A 49 18.66 -14.73 5.59
N LYS A 50 18.76 -15.88 4.92
CA LYS A 50 19.90 -16.81 5.08
C LYS A 50 21.19 -16.19 4.54
N GLN A 51 21.13 -15.52 3.40
CA GLN A 51 22.27 -14.81 2.81
C GLN A 51 22.73 -13.65 3.72
N LEU A 52 21.79 -12.87 4.26
CA LEU A 52 22.07 -11.76 5.18
C LEU A 52 22.83 -12.20 6.43
N LYS A 53 22.58 -13.42 6.93
CA LYS A 53 23.32 -14.00 8.07
C LYS A 53 24.73 -14.45 7.72
N LYS A 54 25.02 -14.73 6.44
CA LYS A 54 26.30 -15.23 5.95
C LYS A 54 27.22 -14.12 5.43
N SER A 55 26.63 -13.07 4.86
CA SER A 55 27.35 -11.94 4.29
C SER A 55 27.95 -11.06 5.38
N ASN A 56 29.23 -10.69 5.23
CA ASN A 56 29.90 -9.72 6.09
C ASN A 56 30.05 -8.35 5.43
N ASP A 57 29.99 -8.29 4.09
CA ASP A 57 30.20 -7.04 3.35
C ASP A 57 29.05 -6.05 3.56
N PRO A 58 29.33 -4.80 3.98
CA PRO A 58 28.28 -3.84 4.32
C PRO A 58 27.39 -3.47 3.12
N LYS A 59 27.99 -3.33 1.93
CA LYS A 59 27.25 -3.00 0.70
C LYS A 59 26.25 -4.10 0.31
N VAL A 60 26.67 -5.37 0.43
CA VAL A 60 25.82 -6.53 0.10
C VAL A 60 24.71 -6.67 1.15
N ILE A 61 25.04 -6.48 2.42
CA ILE A 61 24.07 -6.46 3.53
C ILE A 61 22.96 -5.44 3.27
N ASP A 62 23.32 -4.24 2.81
CA ASP A 62 22.33 -3.18 2.57
C ASP A 62 21.44 -3.50 1.36
N GLN A 63 22.00 -4.01 0.26
CA GLN A 63 21.22 -4.50 -0.89
C GLN A 63 20.23 -5.60 -0.50
N LEU A 64 20.66 -6.56 0.31
CA LEU A 64 19.81 -7.64 0.81
C LEU A 64 18.67 -7.11 1.70
N LYS A 65 18.94 -6.14 2.57
CA LYS A 65 17.92 -5.48 3.41
C LYS A 65 16.91 -4.71 2.56
N GLU A 66 17.37 -3.99 1.53
CA GLU A 66 16.51 -3.26 0.61
C GLU A 66 15.55 -4.21 -0.12
N HIS A 67 16.07 -5.33 -0.60
CA HIS A 67 15.26 -6.35 -1.30
C HIS A 67 14.23 -6.99 -0.36
N ILE A 68 14.63 -7.35 0.87
CA ILE A 68 13.69 -7.85 1.88
C ILE A 68 12.60 -6.81 2.18
N SER A 69 12.97 -5.53 2.32
CA SER A 69 12.04 -4.42 2.55
C SER A 69 11.06 -4.26 1.38
N TRP A 70 11.53 -4.44 0.15
CA TRP A 70 10.68 -4.43 -1.05
C TRP A 70 9.65 -5.56 -1.02
N ILE A 71 10.07 -6.79 -0.73
CA ILE A 71 9.17 -7.95 -0.57
C ILE A 71 8.14 -7.68 0.53
N GLU A 72 8.56 -7.15 1.68
CA GLU A 72 7.66 -6.86 2.79
C GLU A 72 6.62 -5.78 2.45
N LYS A 73 7.01 -4.75 1.72
CA LYS A 73 6.09 -3.72 1.23
C LYS A 73 5.06 -4.32 0.28
N GLN A 74 5.49 -5.19 -0.63
CA GLN A 74 4.63 -5.85 -1.60
C GLN A 74 3.59 -6.75 -0.90
N THR A 75 4.04 -7.62 0.01
CA THR A 75 3.16 -8.50 0.79
C THR A 75 2.19 -7.72 1.67
N LYS A 76 2.64 -6.62 2.27
CA LYS A 76 1.78 -5.76 3.09
C LYS A 76 0.70 -5.08 2.26
N PHE A 77 1.05 -4.53 1.10
CA PHE A 77 0.09 -3.91 0.19
C PHE A 77 -0.98 -4.91 -0.23
N GLU A 78 -0.55 -6.11 -0.58
CA GLU A 78 -1.46 -7.18 -0.96
C GLU A 78 -2.40 -7.60 0.18
N SER A 79 -1.88 -7.80 1.39
CA SER A 79 -2.73 -8.16 2.53
C SER A 79 -3.84 -7.13 2.79
N THR A 80 -3.56 -5.83 2.57
CA THR A 80 -4.59 -4.79 2.73
C THR A 80 -5.66 -4.83 1.64
N LYS A 81 -5.30 -5.19 0.40
CA LYS A 81 -6.28 -5.40 -0.68
C LYS A 81 -7.15 -6.61 -0.39
N GLN A 82 -6.55 -7.69 0.12
CA GLN A 82 -7.27 -8.91 0.47
C GLN A 82 -8.26 -8.69 1.61
N THR A 83 -7.93 -7.90 2.63
CA THR A 83 -8.89 -7.53 3.69
C THR A 83 -10.08 -6.74 3.12
N ASP A 84 -9.82 -5.77 2.24
CA ASP A 84 -10.88 -4.96 1.64
C ASP A 84 -11.78 -5.81 0.73
N ALA A 85 -11.20 -6.75 -0.02
CA ALA A 85 -11.93 -7.72 -0.84
C ALA A 85 -12.76 -8.68 0.01
N ALA A 86 -12.22 -9.20 1.11
CA ALA A 86 -12.94 -10.08 2.03
C ALA A 86 -14.17 -9.37 2.62
N ILE A 87 -14.01 -8.16 3.13
CA ILE A 87 -15.09 -7.31 3.63
C ILE A 87 -16.21 -7.15 2.57
N LEU A 88 -15.84 -6.84 1.32
CA LEU A 88 -16.78 -6.71 0.23
C LEU A 88 -17.51 -8.03 -0.09
N THR A 89 -16.79 -9.16 -0.07
CA THR A 89 -17.38 -10.47 -0.35
C THR A 89 -18.38 -10.89 0.73
N GLU A 90 -18.06 -10.65 2.01
CA GLU A 90 -18.95 -10.91 3.13
C GLU A 90 -20.20 -10.03 3.06
N HIS A 91 -20.02 -8.75 2.75
CA HIS A 91 -21.14 -7.83 2.55
C HIS A 91 -22.05 -8.29 1.41
N LYS A 92 -21.48 -8.60 0.23
CA LYS A 92 -22.25 -9.13 -0.92
C LYS A 92 -23.01 -10.41 -0.57
N LYS A 93 -22.44 -11.27 0.27
CA LYS A 93 -23.11 -12.48 0.75
C LYS A 93 -24.34 -12.15 1.61
N LYS A 94 -24.18 -11.27 2.60
CA LYS A 94 -25.27 -10.81 3.48
C LYS A 94 -26.40 -10.15 2.69
N GLU A 95 -26.06 -9.28 1.75
CA GLU A 95 -27.04 -8.60 0.91
C GLU A 95 -27.78 -9.56 -0.02
N ARG A 96 -27.08 -10.60 -0.54
CA ARG A 96 -27.73 -11.65 -1.31
C ARG A 96 -28.76 -12.42 -0.49
N GLU A 97 -28.47 -12.69 0.78
CA GLU A 97 -29.40 -13.35 1.71
C GLU A 97 -30.61 -12.45 2.04
N ALA A 98 -30.37 -11.16 2.30
CA ALA A 98 -31.43 -10.18 2.53
C ALA A 98 -32.33 -9.97 1.30
N ALA A 99 -31.73 -9.96 0.11
CA ALA A 99 -32.46 -9.85 -1.16
C ALA A 99 -33.36 -11.06 -1.42
N LYS A 100 -32.92 -12.28 -1.06
CA LYS A 100 -33.77 -13.48 -1.08
C LYS A 100 -34.99 -13.35 -0.18
N GLN A 101 -34.88 -12.60 0.92
CA GLN A 101 -36.00 -12.29 1.81
C GLN A 101 -36.83 -11.08 1.32
N GLY A 102 -36.59 -10.55 0.13
CA GLY A 102 -37.34 -9.43 -0.45
C GLY A 102 -36.89 -8.04 0.01
N LYS A 103 -35.82 -7.94 0.81
CA LYS A 103 -35.25 -6.62 1.17
C LYS A 103 -34.47 -6.04 -0.01
N ARG A 104 -34.43 -4.71 -0.10
CA ARG A 104 -33.72 -4.04 -1.19
C ARG A 104 -32.20 -4.14 -0.98
N PRO A 105 -31.41 -4.64 -1.96
CA PRO A 105 -29.96 -4.76 -1.82
C PRO A 105 -29.28 -3.42 -1.58
N PHE A 106 -28.35 -3.38 -0.63
CA PHE A 106 -27.52 -2.22 -0.33
C PHE A 106 -26.08 -2.43 -0.81
N TYR A 107 -25.39 -1.35 -1.18
CA TYR A 107 -23.99 -1.39 -1.59
C TYR A 107 -23.16 -0.54 -0.62
N LEU A 108 -22.13 -1.15 -0.05
CA LEU A 108 -21.28 -0.52 0.95
C LEU A 108 -20.48 0.65 0.37
N LYS A 109 -20.47 1.78 1.08
CA LYS A 109 -19.66 2.93 0.67
C LYS A 109 -18.17 2.68 0.95
N LYS A 110 -17.29 3.29 0.16
CA LYS A 110 -15.83 3.21 0.36
C LYS A 110 -15.38 3.68 1.76
N SER A 111 -16.10 4.63 2.35
CA SER A 111 -15.85 5.12 3.72
C SER A 111 -16.16 4.06 4.78
N GLU A 112 -17.19 3.25 4.57
CA GLU A 112 -17.60 2.18 5.50
C GLU A 112 -16.63 1.01 5.47
N ILE A 113 -16.16 0.61 4.27
CA ILE A 113 -15.07 -0.37 4.11
C ILE A 113 -13.84 0.07 4.92
N ARG A 114 -13.47 1.36 4.80
CA ARG A 114 -12.33 1.91 5.53
C ARG A 114 -12.54 1.85 7.05
N LYS A 115 -13.76 2.12 7.54
CA LYS A 115 -14.10 2.00 8.97
C LYS A 115 -13.96 0.55 9.45
N GLN A 116 -14.53 -0.40 8.72
CA GLN A 116 -14.45 -1.84 9.06
C GLN A 116 -13.00 -2.32 9.09
N ARG A 117 -12.19 -1.96 8.09
CA ARG A 117 -10.74 -2.24 8.08
C ARG A 117 -10.02 -1.66 9.30
N LEU A 118 -10.36 -0.45 9.72
CA LEU A 118 -9.77 0.17 10.91
C LEU A 118 -10.17 -0.57 12.18
N THR A 119 -11.42 -0.99 12.30
CA THR A 119 -11.93 -1.80 13.43
C THR A 119 -11.21 -3.14 13.51
N GLU A 120 -11.07 -3.87 12.40
CA GLU A 120 -10.31 -5.12 12.37
C GLU A 120 -8.86 -4.93 12.79
N LYS A 121 -8.22 -3.86 12.28
CA LYS A 121 -6.84 -3.52 12.66
C LYS A 121 -6.72 -3.21 14.15
N TYR A 122 -7.69 -2.49 14.71
CA TYR A 122 -7.74 -2.20 16.14
C TYR A 122 -7.86 -3.50 16.95
N ASN A 123 -8.77 -4.40 16.56
CA ASN A 123 -8.96 -5.69 17.24
C ASN A 123 -7.69 -6.56 17.18
N LYS A 124 -7.04 -6.64 16.02
CA LYS A 124 -5.74 -7.33 15.85
C LYS A 124 -4.65 -6.75 16.77
N LEU A 125 -4.56 -5.43 16.86
CA LEU A 125 -3.59 -4.76 17.74
C LEU A 125 -3.90 -4.97 19.22
N LYS A 126 -5.19 -4.90 19.60
CA LYS A 126 -5.66 -5.16 20.97
C LYS A 126 -5.32 -6.59 21.39
N ALA A 127 -5.61 -7.57 20.53
CA ALA A 127 -5.26 -8.97 20.77
C ALA A 127 -3.75 -9.20 20.91
N SER A 128 -2.93 -8.45 20.15
CA SER A 128 -1.47 -8.54 20.24
C SER A 128 -0.85 -7.79 21.43
N GLY A 129 -1.63 -7.03 22.21
CA GLY A 129 -1.14 -6.17 23.29
C GLY A 129 -0.36 -4.91 22.84
N LYS A 130 -0.21 -4.68 21.54
CA LYS A 130 0.61 -3.57 20.97
C LYS A 130 -0.19 -2.29 20.72
N LEU A 131 -1.41 -2.19 21.27
CA LEU A 131 -2.34 -1.10 20.99
C LEU A 131 -1.83 0.25 21.52
N GLU A 132 -1.42 0.31 22.78
CA GLU A 132 -0.95 1.56 23.42
C GLU A 132 0.27 2.14 22.70
N SER A 133 1.28 1.31 22.42
CA SER A 133 2.46 1.73 21.65
C SER A 133 2.09 2.24 20.24
N PHE A 134 1.08 1.65 19.60
CA PHE A 134 0.61 2.13 18.30
C PHE A 134 -0.07 3.49 18.40
N ILE A 135 -0.90 3.71 19.43
CA ILE A 135 -1.57 4.99 19.69
C ILE A 135 -0.54 6.07 20.02
N GLU A 136 0.42 5.78 20.88
CA GLU A 136 1.50 6.70 21.25
C GLU A 136 2.32 7.12 20.02
N LYS A 137 2.75 6.15 19.19
CA LYS A 137 3.44 6.43 17.93
C LYS A 137 2.59 7.26 16.97
N ARG A 138 1.27 7.05 16.96
CA ARG A 138 0.34 7.85 16.14
C ARG A 138 0.21 9.27 16.66
N ARG A 139 0.09 9.46 17.98
CA ARG A 139 0.08 10.77 18.65
C ARG A 139 1.36 11.55 18.34
N LYS A 140 2.53 10.94 18.51
CA LYS A 140 3.84 11.56 18.19
C LYS A 140 3.93 11.99 16.72
N LYS A 141 3.46 11.15 15.78
CA LYS A 141 3.45 11.49 14.35
C LYS A 141 2.48 12.62 14.00
N ASN A 142 1.33 12.68 14.68
CA ASN A 142 0.38 13.77 14.48
C ASN A 142 0.94 15.08 15.03
N ALA A 143 1.45 15.10 16.26
CA ALA A 143 2.10 16.28 16.84
C ALA A 143 3.25 16.81 15.98
N ALA A 144 4.11 15.92 15.46
CA ALA A 144 5.19 16.32 14.55
C ALA A 144 4.68 16.90 13.22
N LYS A 145 3.54 16.43 12.71
CA LYS A 145 2.89 17.03 11.53
C LYS A 145 2.31 18.38 11.83
N ASP A 146 1.63 18.52 12.97
CA ASP A 146 1.05 19.79 13.39
C ASP A 146 2.16 20.83 13.56
N HIS A 147 3.27 20.47 14.22
CA HIS A 147 4.46 21.34 14.35
C HIS A 147 5.07 21.73 13.01
N ARG A 148 5.05 20.86 11.99
CA ARG A 148 5.57 21.18 10.65
C ARG A 148 4.82 22.33 9.98
N TYR A 149 3.53 22.46 10.23
CA TYR A 149 2.68 23.49 9.64
C TYR A 149 2.46 24.69 10.58
N MET A 150 3.04 24.68 11.77
CA MET A 150 3.04 25.83 12.67
C MET A 150 4.09 26.85 12.20
N PRO A 151 3.73 28.13 12.05
CA PRO A 151 4.69 29.17 11.71
C PRO A 151 5.75 29.28 12.82
N TYR A 152 7.02 29.39 12.44
CA TYR A 152 8.09 29.59 13.41
C TYR A 152 7.92 30.97 14.07
N ARG A 153 8.01 31.01 15.40
CA ARG A 153 8.00 32.28 16.15
C ARG A 153 9.25 33.08 15.74
N ARG A 154 9.08 34.25 15.12
CA ARG A 154 10.21 35.17 14.86
C ARG A 154 10.96 35.42 16.18
N SER A 155 12.26 35.17 16.19
CA SER A 155 13.13 35.53 17.30
C SER A 155 13.20 37.05 17.42
N ALA A 156 12.72 37.62 18.53
CA ALA A 156 12.73 39.06 18.82
C ALA A 156 14.12 39.59 19.23
N ASN A 157 15.21 39.12 18.60
CA ASN A 157 16.60 39.48 18.93
C ASN A 157 17.31 40.24 17.79
N SER A 158 16.59 40.83 16.84
CA SER A 158 17.17 41.63 15.75
C SER A 158 17.03 43.15 15.94
N GLU A 159 16.62 43.64 17.11
CA GLU A 159 16.32 45.06 17.37
C GLU A 159 17.27 45.72 18.39
N GLN A 160 18.48 45.19 18.60
CA GLN A 160 19.49 45.78 19.47
C GLN A 160 20.83 45.95 18.73
N GLN A 161 20.81 46.68 17.61
CA GLN A 161 22.02 47.19 16.93
C GLN A 161 21.62 48.36 16.02
N SER A 162 21.37 49.52 16.63
CA SER A 162 21.38 50.84 15.99
C SER A 162 21.73 51.89 17.02
#